data_AF-A0A5C1I8Q4-F1
#
_entry.id   AF-A0A5C1I8Q4-F1
#
_cell.length_a   1.000
_cell.length_b   1.000
_cell.length_c   1.000
_cell.angle_alpha   90.00
_cell.angle_beta   90.00
_cell.angle_gamma   90.00
#
_symmetry.space_group_name_H-M   'P 1'
#
loop_
_entity.id
_entity.type
_entity.pdbx_description
1 polymer ?
#
loop_
_entity_poly.entity_id
_entity_poly.type
_entity_poly.pdbx_seq_one_letter_code
_entity_poly.pdbx_strand_id
1 'polypeptide(L)'
;MHEIFALFCFMILFVAAVSIFLSRKQVTLTSFYRECILLGFASGCWALFITITTEQFGTNIRATVTTTVPNFVRGAVVPLSSLFRFISDLTGSLILAGLIGGFLCLLFATISLYRMNDTFVANLDYNED
;
A
#
# COMPACT_ATOMS: atom_id res chain seq x y z
N MET A 1 -5.23 -10.93 14.15
CA MET A 1 -4.53 -10.00 15.08
C MET A 1 -3.05 -9.73 14.80
N HIS A 2 -2.11 -10.69 14.86
CA HIS A 2 -0.65 -10.39 14.73
C HIS A 2 -0.23 -9.83 13.36
N GLU A 3 -0.80 -10.31 12.26
CA GLU A 3 -0.42 -9.91 10.90
C GLU A 3 -0.97 -8.53 10.53
N ILE A 4 -2.17 -8.19 10.99
CA ILE A 4 -2.78 -6.87 10.82
C ILE A 4 -1.93 -5.81 11.53
N PHE A 5 -1.45 -6.11 12.75
CA PHE A 5 -0.54 -5.23 13.47
C PHE A 5 0.78 -5.02 12.70
N ALA A 6 1.36 -6.08 12.14
CA ALA A 6 2.54 -5.96 11.30
C ALA A 6 2.29 -5.06 10.08
N LEU A 7 1.17 -5.26 9.36
CA LEU A 7 0.79 -4.44 8.22
C LEU A 7 0.64 -2.95 8.60
N PHE A 8 0.06 -2.67 9.77
CA PHE A 8 -0.07 -1.30 10.30
C PHE A 8 1.29 -0.67 10.62
N CYS A 9 2.19 -1.39 11.29
CA CYS A 9 3.56 -0.94 11.56
C CYS A 9 4.32 -0.60 10.26
N PHE A 10 4.18 -1.46 9.25
CA PHE A 10 4.76 -1.24 7.95
C PHE A 10 4.15 -0.03 7.21
N MET A 11 2.83 0.19 7.34
CA MET A 11 2.17 1.38 6.80
C MET A 11 2.75 2.65 7.43
N ILE A 12 2.91 2.68 8.76
CA ILE A 12 3.55 3.81 9.46
C ILE A 12 4.99 4.02 8.99
N LEU A 13 5.76 2.94 8.87
CA LEU A 13 7.14 3.00 8.39
C LEU A 13 7.23 3.56 6.97
N PHE A 14 6.30 3.19 6.09
CA PHE A 14 6.20 3.71 4.73
C PHE A 14 5.88 5.20 4.72
N VAL A 15 4.91 5.65 5.52
CA VAL A 15 4.59 7.09 5.66
C VAL A 15 5.80 7.88 6.16
N ALA A 16 6.51 7.35 7.17
CA ALA A 16 7.72 7.99 7.70
C ALA A 16 8.82 8.09 6.64
N ALA A 17 9.08 7.01 5.90
CA ALA A 17 10.09 6.97 4.84
C ALA A 17 9.79 7.97 3.71
N VAL A 18 8.53 8.02 3.24
CA VAL A 18 8.09 8.97 2.20
C VAL A 18 8.17 10.41 2.70
N SER A 19 7.77 10.66 3.95
CA SER A 19 7.83 12.01 4.54
C SER A 19 9.26 12.51 4.67
N ILE A 20 10.20 11.64 5.06
CA ILE A 20 11.63 11.94 5.10
C ILE A 20 12.11 12.27 3.69
N PHE A 21 11.81 11.43 2.71
CA PHE A 21 12.22 11.62 1.31
C PHE A 21 11.72 12.95 0.72
N LEU A 22 10.44 13.29 0.92
CA LEU A 22 9.85 14.52 0.37
C LEU A 22 10.32 15.81 1.07
N SER A 23 10.82 15.71 2.31
CA SER A 23 11.23 16.89 3.11
C SER A 23 12.64 17.41 2.77
N ARG A 24 13.41 16.69 1.94
CA ARG A 24 14.82 17.02 1.66
C ARG A 24 14.91 17.99 0.48
N LYS A 25 15.51 19.17 0.71
CA LYS A 25 15.74 20.19 -0.34
C LYS A 25 17.10 20.08 -1.04
N GLN A 26 18.10 19.50 -0.38
CA GLN A 26 19.45 19.29 -0.94
C GLN A 26 19.94 17.90 -0.54
N VAL A 27 20.20 17.04 -1.53
CA VAL A 27 20.48 15.62 -1.29
C VAL A 27 21.85 15.27 -1.84
N THR A 28 22.74 14.77 -0.99
CA THR A 28 23.99 14.13 -1.44
C THR A 28 23.67 12.75 -2.01
N LEU A 29 24.44 12.29 -3.00
CA LEU A 29 24.22 10.99 -3.65
C LEU A 29 24.13 9.83 -2.64
N THR A 30 24.98 9.86 -1.60
CA THR A 30 24.96 8.86 -0.51
C THR A 30 23.67 8.90 0.31
N SER A 31 23.12 10.08 0.59
CA SER A 31 21.86 10.20 1.33
C SER A 31 20.69 9.68 0.50
N PHE A 32 20.68 9.98 -0.80
CA PHE A 32 19.66 9.49 -1.73
C PHE A 32 19.61 7.95 -1.76
N TYR A 33 20.75 7.27 -1.89
CA TYR A 33 20.79 5.80 -1.87
C TYR A 33 20.33 5.20 -0.54
N ARG A 34 20.65 5.82 0.61
CA ARG A 34 20.16 5.36 1.91
C ARG A 34 18.64 5.47 2.03
N GLU A 35 18.08 6.56 1.51
CA GLU A 35 16.62 6.77 1.49
C GLU A 35 15.92 5.78 0.56
N CYS A 36 16.51 5.47 -0.60
CA CYS A 36 16.01 4.41 -1.49
C CYS A 36 15.99 3.02 -0.82
N ILE A 37 17.02 2.69 -0.02
CA ILE A 37 17.05 1.44 0.75
C ILE A 37 15.93 1.43 1.79
N LEU A 38 15.74 2.54 2.52
CA LEU A 38 14.68 2.67 3.52
C LEU A 38 13.29 2.55 2.90
N LEU A 39 13.05 3.22 1.77
CA LEU A 39 11.79 3.14 1.01
C LEU A 39 11.54 1.71 0.50
N GLY A 40 12.58 1.07 -0.04
CA GLY A 40 12.50 -0.32 -0.50
C GLY A 40 12.11 -1.27 0.64
N PHE A 41 12.77 -1.15 1.80
CA PHE A 41 12.45 -1.94 2.98
C PHE A 41 11.03 -1.68 3.48
N ALA A 42 10.60 -0.42 3.57
CA ALA A 42 9.26 -0.05 4.00
C ALA A 42 8.15 -0.57 3.05
N SER A 43 8.46 -0.71 1.75
CA SER A 43 7.53 -1.27 0.76
C SER A 43 7.44 -2.81 0.77
N GLY A 44 8.32 -3.51 1.51
CA GLY A 44 8.51 -4.96 1.46
C GLY A 44 7.39 -5.84 2.03
N CYS A 45 6.22 -5.29 2.31
CA CYS A 45 5.09 -5.95 2.99
C CYS A 45 4.29 -6.90 2.09
N TRP A 46 4.77 -7.13 0.87
CA TRP A 46 4.01 -7.78 -0.18
C TRP A 46 3.55 -9.19 0.22
N ALA A 47 4.42 -9.96 0.86
CA ALA A 47 4.08 -11.30 1.32
C ALA A 47 2.94 -11.27 2.36
N LEU A 48 3.02 -10.40 3.36
CA LEU A 48 1.98 -10.24 4.39
C LEU A 48 0.65 -9.80 3.77
N PHE A 49 0.68 -8.84 2.85
CA PHE A 49 -0.50 -8.37 2.14
C PHE A 49 -1.23 -9.50 1.41
N ILE A 50 -0.50 -10.35 0.68
CA ILE A 50 -1.10 -11.48 -0.04
C ILE A 50 -1.64 -12.54 0.91
N THR A 51 -0.89 -12.90 1.96
CA THR A 51 -1.37 -13.86 2.97
C THR A 51 -2.69 -13.40 3.57
N ILE A 52 -2.72 -12.19 4.17
CA ILE A 52 -3.92 -11.64 4.82
C ILE A 52 -5.08 -11.58 3.84
N THR A 53 -4.86 -11.10 2.62
CA THR A 53 -5.94 -11.00 1.64
C THR A 53 -6.51 -12.37 1.29
N THR A 54 -5.68 -13.40 1.16
CA THR A 54 -6.15 -14.74 0.80
C THR A 54 -6.87 -15.43 1.93
N GLU A 55 -6.54 -15.12 3.17
CA GLU A 55 -7.23 -15.64 4.35
C GLU A 55 -8.63 -15.07 4.53
N GLN A 56 -8.94 -13.94 3.87
CA GLN A 56 -10.29 -13.39 3.84
C GLN A 56 -11.25 -14.20 2.94
N PHE A 57 -10.76 -15.14 2.13
CA PHE A 57 -11.56 -15.89 1.17
C PHE A 57 -11.51 -17.40 1.44
N GLY A 58 -12.56 -18.09 1.02
CA GLY A 58 -12.64 -19.56 1.08
C GLY A 58 -11.48 -20.23 0.35
N THR A 59 -11.05 -21.39 0.85
CA THR A 59 -9.88 -22.13 0.33
C THR A 59 -10.00 -22.48 -1.16
N ASN A 60 -11.23 -22.69 -1.64
CA ASN A 60 -11.54 -23.02 -3.04
C ASN A 60 -11.08 -21.94 -4.04
N ILE A 61 -11.07 -20.66 -3.64
CA ILE A 61 -10.70 -19.53 -4.52
C ILE A 61 -9.39 -18.85 -4.11
N ARG A 62 -8.69 -19.34 -3.07
CA ARG A 62 -7.43 -18.73 -2.59
C ARG A 62 -6.37 -18.60 -3.69
N ALA A 63 -6.21 -19.63 -4.54
CA ALA A 63 -5.25 -19.59 -5.66
C ALA A 63 -5.63 -18.55 -6.73
N THR A 64 -6.92 -18.30 -6.91
CA THR A 64 -7.41 -17.25 -7.80
C THR A 64 -7.14 -15.87 -7.16
N VAL A 65 -7.44 -15.71 -5.88
CA VAL A 65 -7.24 -14.44 -5.13
C VAL A 65 -5.76 -14.06 -5.04
N THR A 66 -4.85 -15.02 -4.78
CA THR A 66 -3.39 -14.75 -4.74
C THR A 66 -2.85 -14.17 -6.05
N THR A 67 -3.54 -14.39 -7.18
CA THR A 67 -3.10 -13.91 -8.49
C THR A 67 -3.88 -12.68 -8.96
N THR A 68 -5.19 -12.60 -8.74
CA THR A 68 -6.02 -11.48 -9.19
C THR A 68 -5.76 -10.20 -8.41
N VAL A 69 -5.61 -10.29 -7.08
CA VAL A 69 -5.38 -9.13 -6.21
C VAL A 69 -4.10 -8.38 -6.59
N PRO A 70 -2.93 -9.02 -6.74
CA PRO A 70 -1.73 -8.39 -7.30
C PRO A 70 -1.95 -7.63 -8.61
N ASN A 71 -2.70 -8.23 -9.52
CA ASN A 71 -2.93 -7.65 -10.84
C ASN A 71 -3.85 -6.44 -10.75
N PHE A 72 -4.82 -6.43 -9.83
CA PHE A 72 -5.63 -5.25 -9.56
C PHE A 72 -4.81 -4.11 -8.96
N VAL A 73 -3.92 -4.42 -8.00
CA VAL A 73 -2.99 -3.42 -7.43
C VAL A 73 -2.10 -2.81 -8.52
N ARG A 74 -1.57 -3.63 -9.43
CA ARG A 74 -0.81 -3.14 -10.60
C ARG A 74 -1.66 -2.29 -11.53
N GLY A 75 -2.89 -2.70 -11.80
CA GLY A 75 -3.84 -1.95 -12.63
C GLY A 75 -4.17 -0.57 -12.03
N ALA A 76 -4.27 -0.47 -10.70
CA ALA A 76 -4.52 0.78 -9.98
C ALA A 76 -3.38 1.80 -10.08
N VAL A 77 -2.18 1.40 -10.51
CA VAL A 77 -1.06 2.32 -10.75
C VAL A 77 -1.38 3.29 -11.89
N VAL A 78 -2.13 2.87 -12.91
CA VAL A 78 -2.48 3.73 -14.06
C VAL A 78 -3.31 4.94 -13.63
N PRO A 79 -4.49 4.80 -12.98
CA PRO A 79 -5.28 5.95 -12.55
C PRO A 79 -4.54 6.80 -11.52
N LEU A 80 -3.74 6.20 -10.64
CA LEU A 80 -2.93 6.95 -9.67
C LEU A 80 -1.87 7.81 -10.38
N SER A 81 -1.22 7.27 -11.39
CA SER A 81 -0.21 7.99 -12.19
C SER A 81 -0.85 9.10 -13.03
N SER A 82 -2.03 8.84 -13.61
CA SER A 82 -2.82 9.86 -14.31
C SER A 82 -3.24 10.99 -13.38
N LEU A 83 -3.68 10.69 -12.16
CA LEU A 83 -4.03 11.67 -11.15
C LEU A 83 -2.81 12.51 -10.73
N PHE A 84 -1.66 11.84 -10.48
CA PHE A 84 -0.41 12.53 -10.17
C PHE A 84 -0.04 13.54 -11.25
N ARG A 85 -0.07 13.10 -12.53
CA ARG A 85 0.26 13.97 -13.66
C ARG A 85 -0.72 15.13 -13.81
N PHE A 86 -2.02 14.86 -13.65
CA PHE A 86 -3.04 15.91 -13.69
C PHE A 86 -2.78 17.00 -12.64
N ILE A 87 -2.46 16.60 -11.41
CA ILE A 87 -2.19 17.55 -10.32
C ILE A 87 -0.85 18.27 -10.53
N SER A 88 0.18 17.58 -11.03
CA SER A 88 1.48 18.20 -11.30
C SER A 88 1.38 19.24 -12.41
N ASP A 89 0.61 18.96 -13.45
CA ASP A 89 0.40 19.89 -14.57
C ASP A 89 -0.43 21.12 -14.13
N LEU A 90 -1.40 20.92 -13.23
CA LEU A 90 -2.24 22.01 -12.70
C LEU A 90 -1.49 22.93 -11.71
N THR A 91 -0.63 22.36 -10.86
CA THR A 91 0.00 23.09 -9.75
C THR A 91 1.45 23.49 -10.02
N GLY A 92 2.10 22.89 -11.02
CA GLY A 92 3.53 23.06 -11.31
C GLY A 92 4.45 22.46 -10.24
N SER A 93 3.91 21.75 -9.24
CA SER A 93 4.67 21.23 -8.09
C SER A 93 4.56 19.71 -7.99
N LEU A 94 5.69 19.03 -8.22
CA LEU A 94 5.82 17.58 -8.06
C LEU A 94 5.59 17.14 -6.61
N ILE A 95 6.02 17.97 -5.64
CA ILE A 95 5.89 17.68 -4.21
C ILE A 95 4.40 17.71 -3.82
N LEU A 96 3.65 18.71 -4.30
CA LEU A 96 2.23 18.83 -3.99
C LEU A 96 1.42 17.69 -4.63
N ALA A 97 1.73 17.32 -5.88
CA ALA A 97 1.12 16.18 -6.55
C ALA A 97 1.39 14.86 -5.80
N GLY A 98 2.63 14.65 -5.35
CA GLY A 98 3.00 13.48 -4.56
C GLY A 98 2.32 13.43 -3.20
N LEU A 99 2.20 14.57 -2.52
CA LEU A 99 1.50 14.67 -1.23
C LEU A 99 0.01 14.35 -1.37
N ILE A 100 -0.68 14.93 -2.36
CA ILE A 100 -2.11 14.69 -2.55
C ILE A 100 -2.38 13.24 -2.96
N GLY A 101 -1.62 12.72 -3.93
CA GLY A 101 -1.76 11.33 -4.37
C GLY A 101 -1.44 10.32 -3.27
N GLY A 102 -0.35 10.55 -2.54
CA GLY A 102 0.06 9.73 -1.39
C GLY A 102 -0.97 9.78 -0.25
N PHE A 103 -1.47 10.97 0.10
CA PHE A 103 -2.49 11.15 1.13
C PHE A 103 -3.78 10.42 0.78
N LEU A 104 -4.29 10.54 -0.44
CA LEU A 104 -5.48 9.83 -0.88
C LEU A 104 -5.30 8.31 -0.81
N CYS A 105 -4.14 7.81 -1.24
CA CYS A 105 -3.83 6.38 -1.17
C CYS A 105 -3.81 5.87 0.27
N LEU A 106 -3.13 6.59 1.17
CA LEU A 106 -3.06 6.26 2.59
C LEU A 106 -4.43 6.34 3.28
N LEU A 107 -5.25 7.31 2.91
CA LEU A 107 -6.61 7.46 3.43
C LEU A 107 -7.45 6.23 3.10
N PHE A 108 -7.48 5.82 1.82
CA PHE A 108 -8.20 4.62 1.40
C PHE A 108 -7.63 3.35 2.03
N ALA A 109 -6.31 3.23 2.14
CA ALA A 109 -5.67 2.09 2.79
C ALA A 109 -6.06 2.00 4.28
N THR A 110 -6.05 3.12 5.01
CA THR A 110 -6.42 3.18 6.42
C THR A 110 -7.90 2.84 6.64
N ILE A 111 -8.78 3.39 5.80
CA ILE A 111 -10.23 3.07 5.84
C ILE A 111 -10.46 1.58 5.57
N SER A 112 -9.77 1.01 4.58
CA SER A 112 -9.90 -0.40 4.24
C SER A 112 -9.42 -1.30 5.38
N LEU A 113 -8.28 -0.95 6.00
CA LEU A 113 -7.73 -1.67 7.14
C LEU A 113 -8.65 -1.62 8.36
N TYR A 114 -9.26 -0.46 8.64
CA TYR A 114 -10.22 -0.29 9.73
C TYR A 114 -11.51 -1.11 9.52
N ARG A 115 -11.92 -1.32 8.26
CA ARG A 115 -13.10 -2.11 7.91
C ARG A 115 -12.81 -3.60 7.76
N MET A 116 -11.55 -4.01 7.80
CA MET A 116 -11.17 -5.42 7.72
C MET A 116 -11.49 -6.08 9.06
N ASN A 117 -12.42 -7.03 9.05
CA ASN A 117 -12.86 -7.71 10.26
C ASN A 117 -11.78 -8.71 10.70
N ASP A 118 -11.50 -8.83 12.00
CA ASP A 118 -10.62 -9.89 12.53
C ASP A 118 -11.34 -11.24 12.30
N THR A 119 -11.03 -11.92 11.21
CA THR A 119 -11.60 -13.22 10.85
C THR A 119 -11.06 -14.32 11.76
N PHE A 120 -11.71 -14.52 12.91
CA PHE A 120 -11.60 -15.76 13.68
C PHE A 120 -12.93 -16.31 14.21
N VAL A 121 -14.08 -15.70 13.92
CA VAL A 121 -15.41 -16.20 14.37
C VAL A 121 -16.46 -16.21 13.26
N ALA A 122 -16.06 -16.62 12.06
CA ALA A 122 -17.02 -17.15 11.09
C ALA A 122 -16.40 -18.42 10.50
N ASN A 123 -17.02 -19.57 10.73
CA ASN A 123 -16.64 -20.81 10.07
C ASN A 123 -16.64 -20.56 8.55
N LEU A 124 -15.46 -20.62 7.93
CA LEU A 124 -15.23 -20.41 6.49
C LEU A 124 -15.62 -21.66 5.67
N ASP A 125 -16.72 -22.32 6.01
CA ASP A 125 -17.37 -23.30 5.13
C ASP A 125 -18.45 -22.56 4.31
N TYR A 126 -18.01 -21.64 3.46
CA TYR A 126 -18.85 -21.08 2.42
C TYR A 126 -18.54 -21.84 1.13
N ASN A 127 -19.47 -22.73 0.73
CA ASN A 127 -19.54 -23.19 -0.65
C ASN A 127 -20.01 -21.98 -1.47
N GLU A 128 -19.05 -21.29 -2.11
CA GLU A 128 -19.34 -20.26 -3.08
C GLU A 128 -19.59 -20.93 -4.44
N ASP A 129 -20.79 -21.50 -4.59
CA ASP A 129 -21.39 -21.86 -5.88
C ASP A 129 -22.08 -20.64 -6.52
#